data_AF-A0A931YA08-F1
#
_entry.id   AF-A0A931YA08-F1
#
_cell.length_a   1.000
_cell.length_b   1.000
_cell.length_c   1.000
_cell.angle_alpha   90.00
_cell.angle_beta   90.00
_cell.angle_gamma   90.00
#
_symmetry.space_group_name_H-M   'P 1'
#
loop_
_entity.id
_entity.type
_entity.pdbx_description
1 polymer ?
#
loop_
_entity_poly.entity_id
_entity_poly.type
_entity_poly.pdbx_seq_one_letter_code
_entity_poly.pdbx_strand_id
1 'polypeptide(L)'
;MTQENNRRLWLMLIFIFWLVFFARSVLYWGEAELFSRIWWFDEINHAIFGFVGGLTLIYLIRNYAAAGIFTFAGQKIFGVIVIAIITLLGMFWEGAELWWDLHLRPSYFNWLAIAQKDSADTTIDLLTNSIFAFLAVLLYKVYNYFYFWIYPDESEKEDIEAAKSAIKLLTKNIRERRRENLTQLWPTLKELFDNFREKE
;
A
#
# COMPACT_ATOMS: atom_id res chain seq x y z
N MET A 1 26.71 -9.85 14.24
CA MET A 1 26.03 -10.03 12.95
C MET A 1 25.92 -8.65 12.30
N THR A 2 26.35 -8.45 11.05
CA THR A 2 26.30 -7.13 10.40
C THR A 2 24.85 -6.72 10.10
N GLN A 3 24.56 -5.41 10.05
CA GLN A 3 23.22 -4.89 9.72
C GLN A 3 22.69 -5.44 8.38
N GLU A 4 23.60 -5.66 7.43
CA GLU A 4 23.28 -6.27 6.14
C GLU A 4 22.88 -7.75 6.25
N ASN A 5 23.57 -8.54 7.08
CA ASN A 5 23.24 -9.94 7.32
C ASN A 5 21.86 -10.08 7.98
N ASN A 6 21.55 -9.20 8.94
CA ASN A 6 20.23 -9.14 9.57
C ASN A 6 19.13 -8.82 8.54
N ARG A 7 19.38 -7.85 7.66
CA ARG A 7 18.43 -7.47 6.60
C ARG A 7 18.14 -8.61 5.61
N ARG A 8 19.18 -9.33 5.18
CA ARG A 8 19.04 -10.50 4.28
C ARG A 8 18.24 -11.62 4.95
N LEU A 9 18.50 -11.89 6.22
CA LEU A 9 17.76 -12.86 7.01
C LEU A 9 16.27 -12.49 7.08
N TRP A 10 15.93 -11.24 7.40
CA TRP A 10 14.54 -10.77 7.44
C TRP A 10 13.82 -10.92 6.11
N LEU A 11 14.45 -10.55 4.99
CA LEU A 11 13.88 -10.75 3.66
C LEU A 11 13.63 -12.23 3.36
N MET A 12 14.58 -13.10 3.71
CA MET A 12 14.41 -14.54 3.52
C MET A 12 13.25 -15.09 4.35
N LEU A 13 13.11 -14.65 5.61
CA LEU A 13 12.00 -15.06 6.47
C LEU A 13 10.65 -14.58 5.93
N ILE A 14 10.58 -13.32 5.46
CA ILE A 14 9.39 -12.77 4.79
C ILE A 14 9.06 -13.62 3.57
N PHE A 15 10.04 -13.91 2.72
CA PHE A 15 9.85 -14.72 1.51
C PHE A 15 9.33 -16.12 1.83
N ILE A 16 9.94 -16.81 2.81
CA ILE A 16 9.52 -18.15 3.24
C ILE A 16 8.10 -18.10 3.80
N PHE A 17 7.77 -17.11 4.63
CA PHE A 17 6.42 -16.93 5.16
C PHE A 17 5.39 -16.82 4.03
N TRP A 18 5.63 -15.95 3.04
CA TRP A 18 4.70 -15.76 1.92
C TRP A 18 4.60 -17.00 1.04
N LEU A 19 5.70 -17.70 0.79
CA LEU A 19 5.70 -18.95 0.03
C LEU A 19 4.82 -20.02 0.71
N VAL A 20 4.98 -20.19 2.03
CA VAL A 20 4.17 -21.13 2.82
C VAL A 20 2.71 -20.68 2.90
N PHE A 21 2.47 -19.38 3.09
CA PHE A 21 1.13 -18.80 3.15
C PHE A 21 0.35 -19.06 1.85
N PHE A 22 0.90 -18.68 0.70
CA PHE A 22 0.23 -18.87 -0.59
C PHE A 22 0.07 -20.34 -0.98
N ALA A 23 1.09 -21.18 -0.73
CA ALA A 23 0.96 -22.61 -0.96
C ALA A 23 -0.18 -23.22 -0.14
N ARG A 24 -0.36 -22.76 1.10
CA ARG A 24 -1.50 -23.15 1.93
C ARG A 24 -2.81 -22.64 1.35
N SER A 25 -2.92 -21.36 1.01
CA SER A 25 -4.16 -20.78 0.49
C SER A 25 -4.68 -21.51 -0.75
N VAL A 26 -3.80 -21.86 -1.69
CA VAL A 26 -4.18 -22.62 -2.90
C VAL A 26 -4.66 -24.05 -2.57
N LEU A 27 -4.13 -24.68 -1.52
CA LEU A 27 -4.54 -26.04 -1.12
C LEU A 27 -5.91 -26.09 -0.45
N TYR A 28 -6.36 -24.99 0.13
CA TYR A 28 -7.66 -24.87 0.78
C TYR A 28 -8.69 -24.11 -0.09
N TRP A 29 -8.36 -23.88 -1.37
CA TRP A 29 -9.30 -23.34 -2.35
C TRP A 29 -10.47 -24.31 -2.51
N GLY A 30 -11.65 -23.93 -2.03
CA GLY A 30 -12.80 -24.81 -1.98
C GLY A 30 -14.03 -24.13 -1.44
N GLU A 31 -15.18 -24.74 -1.70
CA GLU A 31 -16.47 -24.16 -1.33
C GLU A 31 -16.67 -24.18 0.17
N ALA A 32 -16.74 -22.99 0.74
CA ALA A 32 -17.26 -22.80 2.07
C ALA A 32 -18.64 -22.15 1.98
N GLU A 33 -19.64 -22.75 2.63
CA GLU A 33 -20.87 -22.01 2.92
C GLU A 33 -20.53 -20.84 3.84
N LEU A 34 -21.13 -19.68 3.60
CA LEU A 34 -20.95 -18.49 4.43
C LEU A 34 -21.19 -18.84 5.91
N PHE A 35 -20.28 -18.39 6.79
CA PHE A 35 -20.27 -18.71 8.23
C PHE A 35 -20.02 -20.17 8.62
N SER A 36 -19.72 -21.06 7.66
CA SER A 36 -19.25 -22.41 7.97
C SER A 36 -17.88 -22.38 8.64
N ARG A 37 -17.44 -23.52 9.21
CA ARG A 37 -16.11 -23.61 9.81
C ARG A 37 -14.99 -23.36 8.80
N ILE A 38 -15.16 -23.82 7.57
CA ILE A 38 -14.17 -23.66 6.49
C ILE A 38 -14.09 -22.18 6.11
N TRP A 39 -15.23 -21.50 6.03
CA TRP A 39 -15.32 -20.07 5.77
C TRP A 39 -14.57 -19.25 6.83
N TRP A 40 -14.79 -19.54 8.12
CA TRP A 40 -14.05 -18.86 9.19
C TRP A 40 -12.53 -19.10 9.14
N PHE A 41 -12.09 -20.26 8.65
CA PHE A 41 -10.65 -20.50 8.46
C PHE A 41 -10.07 -19.66 7.32
N ASP A 42 -10.86 -19.42 6.28
CA ASP A 42 -10.48 -18.58 5.16
C ASP A 42 -10.46 -17.10 5.54
N GLU A 43 -11.48 -16.64 6.26
CA GLU A 43 -11.55 -15.31 6.84
C GLU A 43 -10.35 -14.99 7.76
N ILE A 44 -9.89 -15.98 8.52
CA ILE A 44 -8.66 -15.86 9.32
C ILE A 44 -7.43 -15.70 8.42
N ASN A 45 -7.37 -16.37 7.26
CA ASN A 45 -6.28 -16.17 6.31
C ASN A 45 -6.31 -14.76 5.71
N HIS A 46 -7.48 -14.20 5.39
CA HIS A 46 -7.61 -12.80 4.97
C HIS A 46 -7.16 -11.83 6.07
N ALA A 47 -7.53 -12.09 7.33
CA ALA A 47 -7.05 -11.30 8.46
C ALA A 47 -5.52 -11.34 8.58
N ILE A 48 -4.92 -12.54 8.47
CA ILE A 48 -3.46 -12.72 8.50
C ILE A 48 -2.80 -12.03 7.29
N PHE A 49 -3.37 -12.17 6.10
CA PHE A 49 -2.91 -11.52 4.88
C PHE A 49 -2.88 -10.01 5.06
N GLY A 50 -3.99 -9.42 5.52
CA GLY A 50 -4.10 -7.99 5.77
C GLY A 50 -3.08 -7.50 6.79
N PHE A 51 -2.95 -8.20 7.92
CA PHE A 51 -2.07 -7.77 9.01
C PHE A 51 -0.59 -7.96 8.69
N VAL A 52 -0.18 -9.18 8.33
CA VAL A 52 1.22 -9.52 8.04
C VAL A 52 1.66 -8.89 6.72
N GLY A 53 0.76 -8.82 5.73
CA GLY A 53 0.94 -8.03 4.51
C GLY A 53 1.20 -6.57 4.80
N GLY A 54 0.36 -5.96 5.65
CA GLY A 54 0.55 -4.58 6.10
C GLY A 54 1.92 -4.35 6.72
N LEU A 55 2.34 -5.20 7.67
CA LEU A 55 3.67 -5.11 8.29
C LEU A 55 4.82 -5.33 7.29
N THR A 56 4.66 -6.28 6.36
CA THR A 56 5.64 -6.54 5.30
C THR A 56 5.80 -5.32 4.40
N LEU A 57 4.70 -4.71 3.94
CA LEU A 57 4.74 -3.51 3.13
C LEU A 57 5.34 -2.32 3.89
N ILE A 58 5.00 -2.16 5.17
CA ILE A 58 5.61 -1.14 6.03
C ILE A 58 7.12 -1.31 6.06
N TYR A 59 7.61 -2.54 6.29
CA TYR A 59 9.03 -2.86 6.28
C TYR A 59 9.67 -2.57 4.92
N LEU A 60 9.06 -3.04 3.82
CA LEU A 60 9.60 -2.86 2.47
C LEU A 60 9.64 -1.39 2.07
N ILE A 61 8.57 -0.64 2.34
CA ILE A 61 8.50 0.78 2.02
C ILE A 61 9.56 1.55 2.80
N ARG A 62 9.69 1.31 4.11
CA ARG A 62 10.70 2.01 4.93
C ARG A 62 12.12 1.76 4.46
N ASN A 63 12.43 0.53 4.08
CA ASN A 63 13.81 0.11 3.82
C ASN A 63 14.22 0.21 2.34
N TYR A 64 13.27 0.22 1.41
CA TYR A 64 13.55 0.11 -0.03
C TYR A 64 12.81 1.09 -0.94
N ALA A 65 11.65 1.64 -0.53
CA ALA A 65 10.88 2.57 -1.37
C ALA A 65 11.28 4.05 -1.18
N ALA A 66 12.34 4.31 -0.43
CA ALA A 66 12.81 5.64 -0.09
C ALA A 66 13.53 6.33 -1.27
N ALA A 67 12.78 6.99 -2.15
CA ALA A 67 13.29 8.14 -2.91
C ALA A 67 12.21 9.07 -3.49
N GLY A 68 11.11 8.54 -4.05
CA GLY A 68 10.23 9.34 -4.92
C GLY A 68 9.00 9.95 -4.25
N ILE A 69 8.06 9.09 -3.86
CA ILE A 69 6.69 9.50 -3.50
C ILE A 69 6.53 9.77 -2.00
N PHE A 70 7.27 9.05 -1.15
CA PHE A 70 7.12 9.13 0.31
C PHE A 70 7.73 10.39 0.93
N THR A 71 8.75 10.96 0.29
CA THR A 71 9.40 12.21 0.70
C THR A 71 8.47 13.42 0.58
N PHE A 72 7.47 13.36 -0.31
CA PHE A 72 6.54 14.46 -0.60
C PHE A 72 5.21 14.38 0.17
N ALA A 73 4.75 13.17 0.50
CA ALA A 73 3.38 12.91 0.93
C ALA A 73 3.22 12.82 2.47
N GLY A 74 4.31 12.57 3.20
CA GLY A 74 4.34 12.46 4.66
C GLY A 74 3.69 11.18 5.22
N GLN A 75 3.78 11.01 6.54
CA GLN A 75 3.31 9.81 7.26
C GLN A 75 1.80 9.53 7.14
N LYS A 76 0.99 10.55 6.80
CA LYS A 76 -0.47 10.40 6.66
C LYS A 76 -0.84 9.59 5.43
N ILE A 77 -0.16 9.85 4.31
CA ILE A 77 -0.40 9.14 3.04
C ILE A 77 0.21 7.74 3.09
N PHE A 78 1.24 7.52 3.90
CA PHE A 78 1.85 6.20 4.09
C PHE A 78 0.85 5.12 4.53
N GLY A 79 0.02 5.41 5.54
CA GLY A 79 -0.99 4.44 6.00
C GLY A 79 -2.02 4.13 4.92
N VAL A 80 -2.45 5.15 4.17
CA VAL A 80 -3.41 5.00 3.07
C VAL A 80 -2.82 4.14 1.95
N ILE A 81 -1.55 4.34 1.60
CA ILE A 81 -0.87 3.53 0.57
C ILE A 81 -0.81 2.06 0.99
N VAL A 82 -0.42 1.77 2.24
CA VAL A 82 -0.35 0.38 2.73
C VAL A 82 -1.72 -0.29 2.63
N ILE A 83 -2.76 0.36 3.13
CA ILE A 83 -4.13 -0.18 3.07
C ILE A 83 -4.55 -0.36 1.61
N ALA A 84 -4.38 0.64 0.76
CA ALA A 84 -4.77 0.57 -0.64
C ALA A 84 -4.05 -0.55 -1.41
N ILE A 85 -2.74 -0.74 -1.19
CA ILE A 85 -1.99 -1.83 -1.83
C ILE A 85 -2.52 -3.19 -1.35
N ILE A 86 -2.77 -3.36 -0.04
CA ILE A 86 -3.34 -4.61 0.48
C ILE A 86 -4.72 -4.87 -0.11
N THR A 87 -5.60 -3.86 -0.15
CA THR A 87 -6.92 -3.99 -0.76
C THR A 87 -6.81 -4.38 -2.23
N LEU A 88 -5.91 -3.77 -3.00
CA LEU A 88 -5.68 -4.11 -4.41
C LEU A 88 -5.14 -5.53 -4.59
N LEU A 89 -4.25 -5.99 -3.71
CA LEU A 89 -3.76 -7.37 -3.73
C LEU A 89 -4.86 -8.37 -3.35
N GLY A 90 -5.72 -8.01 -2.40
CA GLY A 90 -6.94 -8.77 -2.09
C GLY A 90 -7.85 -8.87 -3.31
N MET A 91 -8.15 -7.76 -3.98
CA MET A 91 -8.95 -7.76 -5.23
C MET A 91 -8.32 -8.62 -6.32
N PHE A 92 -6.99 -8.60 -6.44
CA PHE A 92 -6.29 -9.47 -7.39
C PHE A 92 -6.43 -10.95 -7.02
N TRP A 93 -6.35 -11.29 -5.74
CA TRP A 93 -6.55 -12.65 -5.24
C TRP A 93 -7.98 -13.15 -5.51
N GLU A 94 -8.99 -12.37 -5.13
CA GLU A 94 -10.41 -12.63 -5.42
C GLU A 94 -10.67 -12.79 -6.93
N GLY A 95 -10.03 -11.95 -7.74
CA GLY A 95 -10.10 -12.05 -9.20
C GLY A 95 -9.46 -13.33 -9.75
N ALA A 96 -8.37 -13.79 -9.15
CA ALA A 96 -7.72 -15.05 -9.51
C ALA A 96 -8.58 -16.27 -9.12
N GLU A 97 -9.25 -16.20 -7.98
CA GLU A 97 -10.22 -17.20 -7.52
C GLU A 97 -11.41 -17.31 -8.47
N LEU A 98 -12.03 -16.18 -8.78
CA LEU A 98 -13.09 -16.14 -9.78
C LEU A 98 -12.63 -16.74 -11.12
N TRP A 99 -11.42 -16.39 -11.57
CA TRP A 99 -10.90 -16.90 -12.82
C TRP A 99 -10.69 -18.43 -12.78
N TRP A 100 -10.16 -18.95 -11.68
CA TRP A 100 -9.99 -20.38 -11.43
C TRP A 100 -11.33 -21.12 -11.47
N ASP A 101 -12.34 -20.61 -10.77
CA ASP A 101 -13.68 -21.18 -10.71
C ASP A 101 -14.36 -21.23 -12.07
N LEU A 102 -14.19 -20.20 -12.89
CA LEU A 102 -14.80 -20.13 -14.23
C LEU A 102 -14.13 -21.05 -15.26
N HIS A 103 -12.82 -21.28 -15.17
CA HIS A 103 -12.04 -21.89 -16.26
C HIS A 103 -11.45 -23.26 -15.95
N LEU A 104 -11.20 -23.56 -14.68
CA LEU A 104 -10.45 -24.76 -14.27
C LEU A 104 -11.30 -25.76 -13.51
N ARG A 105 -12.51 -25.36 -13.05
CA ARG A 105 -13.49 -26.28 -12.48
C ARG A 105 -14.30 -26.99 -13.59
N PRO A 106 -14.48 -28.32 -13.52
CA PRO A 106 -15.27 -29.06 -14.50
C PRO A 106 -16.72 -28.55 -14.55
N SER A 107 -17.22 -28.27 -15.77
CA SER A 107 -18.55 -27.73 -16.11
C SER A 107 -19.77 -28.59 -15.71
N TYR A 108 -19.56 -29.69 -14.97
CA TYR A 108 -20.64 -30.55 -14.45
C TYR A 108 -21.34 -29.96 -13.22
N PHE A 109 -20.76 -28.92 -12.62
CA PHE A 109 -21.33 -28.23 -11.49
C PHE A 109 -21.50 -26.72 -11.76
N ASN A 110 -22.22 -26.35 -12.82
CA ASN A 110 -22.53 -24.94 -13.09
C ASN A 110 -23.31 -24.23 -11.96
N TRP A 111 -23.86 -25.00 -11.02
CA TRP A 111 -24.50 -24.50 -9.79
C TRP A 111 -23.51 -24.27 -8.63
N LEU A 112 -22.28 -24.78 -8.76
CA LEU A 112 -21.07 -24.63 -7.92
C LEU A 112 -20.16 -23.46 -8.35
N ALA A 113 -20.61 -22.56 -9.23
CA ALA A 113 -20.07 -21.19 -9.23
C ALA A 113 -20.52 -20.46 -7.94
N ILE A 114 -20.24 -21.07 -6.78
CA ILE A 114 -20.75 -20.71 -5.46
C ILE A 114 -19.80 -19.76 -4.73
N ALA A 115 -18.50 -19.75 -5.05
CA ALA A 115 -17.56 -18.80 -4.45
C ALA A 115 -17.91 -17.33 -4.77
N GLN A 116 -18.75 -17.09 -5.79
CA GLN A 116 -19.33 -15.76 -6.08
C GLN A 116 -20.84 -15.67 -5.87
N LYS A 117 -21.50 -16.67 -5.28
CA LYS A 117 -22.97 -16.63 -5.11
C LYS A 117 -23.42 -15.60 -4.10
N ASP A 118 -22.54 -15.17 -3.21
CA ASP A 118 -22.77 -14.00 -2.39
C ASP A 118 -21.64 -13.01 -2.64
N SER A 119 -21.96 -11.92 -3.35
CA SER A 119 -21.11 -10.72 -3.36
C SER A 119 -20.74 -10.24 -1.95
N ALA A 120 -21.45 -10.72 -0.92
CA ALA A 120 -21.12 -10.54 0.47
C ALA A 120 -19.80 -11.20 0.88
N ASP A 121 -19.46 -12.40 0.40
CA ASP A 121 -18.25 -13.14 0.78
C ASP A 121 -16.98 -12.37 0.40
N THR A 122 -16.79 -12.19 -0.92
CA THR A 122 -15.74 -11.34 -1.50
C THR A 122 -15.71 -9.94 -0.87
N THR A 123 -16.86 -9.36 -0.52
CA THR A 123 -16.88 -8.05 0.15
C THR A 123 -16.31 -8.14 1.57
N ILE A 124 -16.67 -9.17 2.34
CA ILE A 124 -16.15 -9.42 3.68
C ILE A 124 -14.64 -9.66 3.60
N ASP A 125 -14.16 -10.48 2.66
CA ASP A 125 -12.73 -10.75 2.49
C ASP A 125 -11.94 -9.46 2.25
N LEU A 126 -12.42 -8.62 1.33
CA LEU A 126 -11.80 -7.33 1.03
C LEU A 126 -11.83 -6.36 2.22
N LEU A 127 -12.93 -6.33 2.97
CA LEU A 127 -13.03 -5.52 4.17
C LEU A 127 -12.07 -6.01 5.26
N THR A 128 -11.98 -7.32 5.46
CA THR A 128 -11.12 -7.93 6.46
C THR A 128 -9.66 -7.70 6.16
N ASN A 129 -9.23 -7.93 4.91
CA ASN A 129 -7.89 -7.56 4.45
C ASN A 129 -7.58 -6.08 4.79
N SER A 130 -8.52 -5.18 4.50
CA SER A 130 -8.35 -3.73 4.69
C SER A 130 -8.33 -3.32 6.17
N ILE A 131 -9.20 -3.90 7.01
CA ILE A 131 -9.27 -3.65 8.45
C ILE A 131 -7.98 -4.12 9.13
N PHE A 132 -7.53 -5.33 8.82
CA PHE A 132 -6.31 -5.87 9.44
C PHE A 132 -5.04 -5.16 8.93
N ALA A 133 -5.02 -4.67 7.68
CA ALA A 133 -3.97 -3.75 7.23
C ALA A 133 -3.99 -2.42 7.99
N PHE A 134 -5.17 -1.86 8.26
CA PHE A 134 -5.30 -0.67 9.10
C PHE A 134 -4.78 -0.93 10.52
N LEU A 135 -5.09 -2.08 11.12
CA LEU A 135 -4.57 -2.48 12.42
C LEU A 135 -3.04 -2.61 12.42
N ALA A 136 -2.44 -3.15 11.37
CA ALA A 136 -0.98 -3.19 11.23
C ALA A 136 -0.36 -1.79 11.18
N VAL A 137 -0.97 -0.86 10.44
CA VAL A 137 -0.54 0.55 10.40
C VAL A 137 -0.69 1.21 11.78
N LEU A 138 -1.78 0.94 12.49
CA LEU A 138 -2.01 1.47 13.84
C LEU A 138 -0.97 0.93 14.83
N LEU A 139 -0.74 -0.37 14.83
CA LEU A 139 0.28 -1.02 15.66
C LEU A 139 1.66 -0.42 15.39
N TYR A 140 2.01 -0.23 14.13
CA TYR A 140 3.28 0.40 13.75
C TYR A 140 3.36 1.86 14.24
N LYS A 141 2.28 2.65 14.16
CA LYS A 141 2.26 4.01 14.71
C LYS A 141 2.46 4.02 16.23
N VAL A 142 1.74 3.14 16.94
CA VAL A 142 1.85 2.97 18.38
C VAL A 142 3.27 2.54 18.77
N TYR A 143 3.84 1.56 18.06
CA TYR A 143 5.21 1.12 18.24
C TYR A 143 6.22 2.28 18.08
N ASN A 144 6.12 3.06 17.00
CA ASN A 144 7.01 4.21 16.81
C ASN A 144 6.83 5.26 17.91
N TYR A 145 5.59 5.55 18.30
CA TYR A 145 5.32 6.51 19.38
C TYR A 145 6.00 6.09 20.68
N PHE A 146 5.84 4.83 21.09
CA PHE A 146 6.52 4.31 22.28
C PHE A 146 8.03 4.25 22.11
N TYR A 147 8.53 3.86 20.93
CA TYR A 147 9.96 3.82 20.66
C TYR A 147 10.59 5.20 20.82
N PHE A 148 10.00 6.25 20.24
CA PHE A 148 10.50 7.63 20.39
C PHE A 148 10.35 8.18 21.81
N TRP A 149 9.37 7.71 22.57
CA TRP A 149 9.20 8.09 23.96
C TRP A 149 10.27 7.46 24.87
N ILE A 150 10.62 6.19 24.63
CA ILE A 150 11.61 5.45 25.41
C ILE A 150 13.05 5.84 25.01
N TYR A 151 13.28 6.06 23.71
CA TYR A 151 14.59 6.39 23.14
C TYR A 151 14.52 7.73 22.40
N PRO A 152 14.40 8.85 23.12
CA PRO A 152 14.42 10.17 22.51
C PRO A 152 15.83 10.47 21.98
N ASP A 153 15.99 10.51 20.67
CA ASP A 153 17.21 11.00 20.03
C ASP A 153 17.03 12.48 19.67
N GLU A 154 17.61 13.37 20.49
CA GLU A 154 17.55 14.81 20.26
C GLU A 154 18.38 15.23 19.03
N SER A 155 19.44 14.49 18.71
CA SER A 155 20.28 14.79 17.54
C SER A 155 19.55 14.45 16.24
N GLU A 156 18.84 13.32 16.19
CA GLU A 156 18.01 12.94 15.04
C GLU A 156 16.88 13.96 14.81
N LYS A 157 16.30 14.51 15.88
CA LYS A 157 15.29 15.58 15.78
C LYS A 157 15.85 16.85 15.15
N GLU A 158 17.03 17.29 15.56
CA GLU A 158 17.68 18.47 15.00
C GLU A 158 17.99 18.27 13.51
N ASP A 159 18.53 17.12 13.13
CA ASP A 159 18.82 16.77 11.74
C ASP A 159 17.55 16.72 10.87
N ILE A 160 16.45 16.19 11.40
CA ILE A 160 15.15 16.17 10.72
C ILE A 160 14.60 17.60 10.52
N GLU A 161 14.70 18.48 11.52
CA GLU A 161 14.24 19.86 11.40
C GLU A 161 15.12 20.69 10.46
N ALA A 162 16.43 20.44 10.44
CA ALA A 162 17.35 21.01 9.47
C ALA A 162 16.98 20.56 8.03
N ALA A 163 16.71 19.26 7.83
CA ALA A 163 16.30 18.72 6.54
C ALA A 163 14.95 19.28 6.06
N LYS A 164 13.95 19.39 6.96
CA LYS A 164 12.66 20.02 6.64
C LYS A 164 12.83 21.48 6.23
N SER A 165 13.69 22.22 6.94
CA SER A 165 13.99 23.62 6.63
C SER A 165 14.64 23.76 5.25
N ALA A 166 15.59 22.90 4.91
CA ALA A 166 16.23 22.85 3.60
C ALA A 166 15.22 22.53 2.47
N ILE A 167 14.32 21.55 2.69
CA ILE A 167 13.25 21.20 1.72
C ILE A 167 12.29 22.37 1.52
N LYS A 168 11.91 23.07 2.59
CA LYS A 168 11.03 24.24 2.51
C LYS A 168 11.66 25.36 1.70
N LEU A 169 12.96 25.60 1.88
CA LEU A 169 13.72 26.57 1.12
C LEU A 169 13.79 26.19 -0.37
N LEU A 170 14.12 24.93 -0.68
CA LEU A 170 14.13 24.42 -2.05
C LEU A 170 12.76 24.54 -2.73
N THR A 171 11.70 24.21 -2.02
CA THR A 171 10.32 24.32 -2.54
C THR A 171 9.96 25.78 -2.82
N LYS A 172 10.34 26.70 -1.93
CA LYS A 172 10.16 28.15 -2.14
C LYS A 172 10.90 28.61 -3.39
N ASN A 173 12.16 28.24 -3.55
CA ASN A 173 12.98 28.61 -4.71
C ASN A 173 12.38 28.06 -6.02
N ILE A 174 11.89 26.81 -6.03
CA ILE A 174 11.21 26.22 -7.20
C ILE A 174 9.94 27.03 -7.54
N ARG A 175 9.17 27.43 -6.53
CA ARG A 175 7.93 28.18 -6.73
C ARG A 175 8.19 29.59 -7.24
N GLU A 176 9.22 30.26 -6.70
CA GLU A 176 9.66 31.58 -7.16
C GLU A 176 10.15 31.52 -8.61
N ARG A 177 10.99 30.52 -8.94
CA ARG A 177 11.48 30.32 -10.31
C ARG A 177 10.37 29.97 -11.30
N ARG A 178 9.38 29.17 -10.89
CA ARG A 178 8.16 28.93 -11.70
C ARG A 178 7.37 30.21 -11.91
N ARG A 179 7.23 31.05 -10.89
CA ARG A 179 6.52 32.35 -10.99
C ARG A 179 7.26 33.29 -11.94
N GLU A 180 8.57 33.40 -11.83
CA GLU A 180 9.40 34.19 -12.75
C GLU A 180 9.24 33.72 -14.19
N ASN A 181 9.36 32.41 -14.45
CA ASN A 181 9.16 31.84 -15.78
C ASN A 181 7.75 32.12 -16.34
N LEU A 182 6.70 32.00 -15.52
CA LEU A 182 5.33 32.34 -15.93
C LEU A 182 5.18 33.83 -16.24
N THR A 183 5.85 34.69 -15.49
CA THR A 183 5.83 36.15 -15.70
C THR A 183 6.60 36.51 -16.98
N GLN A 184 7.67 35.78 -17.31
CA GLN A 184 8.42 35.93 -18.56
C GLN A 184 7.68 35.38 -19.79
N LEU A 185 6.82 34.37 -19.61
CA LEU A 185 5.96 33.83 -20.68
C LEU A 185 4.74 34.71 -20.98
N TRP A 186 4.35 35.57 -20.04
CA TRP A 186 3.15 36.41 -20.17
C TRP A 186 3.21 37.41 -21.34
N PRO A 187 4.32 38.15 -21.57
CA PRO A 187 4.46 39.00 -22.75
C PRO A 187 4.30 38.22 -24.06
N THR A 188 4.92 37.03 -24.16
CA THR A 188 4.85 36.19 -25.37
C THR A 188 3.45 35.66 -25.62
N LEU A 189 2.74 35.24 -24.57
CA LEU A 189 1.33 34.81 -24.66
C LEU A 189 0.40 35.97 -25.02
N LYS A 190 0.63 37.15 -24.45
CA LYS A 190 -0.13 38.36 -24.75
C LYS A 190 0.04 38.79 -26.20
N GLU A 191 1.27 38.79 -26.70
CA GLU A 191 1.61 39.10 -28.09
C GLU A 191 1.00 38.09 -29.07
N LEU A 192 0.96 36.81 -28.70
CA LEU A 192 0.26 35.76 -29.46
C LEU A 192 -1.25 36.01 -29.51
N PHE A 193 -1.85 36.42 -28.39
CA PHE A 193 -3.28 36.69 -28.27
C PHE A 193 -3.70 37.96 -29.03
N ASP A 194 -2.89 39.02 -28.94
CA ASP A 194 -3.12 40.28 -29.65
C ASP A 194 -3.03 40.06 -31.18
N ASN A 195 -2.06 39.27 -31.65
CA ASN A 195 -1.94 38.87 -33.07
C ASN A 195 -3.10 38.01 -33.60
N PHE A 196 -3.73 37.19 -32.73
CA PHE A 196 -4.92 36.43 -33.11
C PHE A 196 -6.15 37.33 -33.27
N ARG A 197 -6.25 38.37 -32.43
CA ARG A 197 -7.37 39.32 -32.43
C ARG A 197 -7.33 40.32 -33.58
N GLU A 198 -6.14 40.64 -34.12
CA GLU A 198 -5.99 41.47 -35.31
C GLU A 198 -6.27 40.74 -36.64
N LYS A 199 -6.45 39.41 -36.59
CA LYS A 199 -6.76 38.56 -37.76
C LYS A 199 -8.25 38.21 -37.93
N GLU A 200 -9.11 38.64 -36.99
CA GLU A 200 -10.57 38.65 -37.13
C GLU A 200 -11.07 40.03 -37.58
#